data_AF-A0A370CE13-F1
#
_entry.id   AF-A0A370CE13-F1
#
_cell.length_a   1.000
_cell.length_b   1.000
_cell.length_c   1.000
_cell.angle_alpha   90.00
_cell.angle_beta   90.00
_cell.angle_gamma   90.00
#
_symmetry.space_group_name_H-M   'P 1'
#
loop_
_entity.id
_entity.type
_entity.pdbx_description
1 polymer ?
#
loop_
_entity_poly.entity_id
_entity_poly.type
_entity_poly.pdbx_seq_one_letter_code
_entity_poly.pdbx_strand_id
1 'polypeptide(L)'
;MQFTKSIVATALALFASSAVATTVDIAYTSNGVYYNQQVESDVRTSLSQPGSISTFQNTANCYLFSYYGQEVYYAAAGATNINPPVDAAFVQCQDPSST
;
A
#
# COMPACT_ATOMS: atom_id res chain seq x y z
N MET A 1 30.95 -25.27 10.92
CA MET A 1 29.69 -24.55 11.23
C MET A 1 28.90 -24.49 9.92
N GLN A 2 27.86 -25.32 9.77
CA GLN A 2 26.99 -25.33 8.58
C GLN A 2 25.84 -24.34 8.80
N PHE A 3 25.81 -23.28 8.00
CA PHE A 3 24.65 -22.38 7.92
C PHE A 3 23.72 -22.88 6.82
N THR A 4 22.78 -23.74 7.18
CA THR A 4 21.69 -24.08 6.27
C THR A 4 20.67 -22.95 6.35
N LYS A 5 20.69 -22.06 5.35
CA LYS A 5 19.70 -20.99 5.17
C LYS A 5 18.35 -21.63 4.83
N SER A 6 17.42 -21.63 5.79
CA SER A 6 16.02 -21.99 5.53
C SER A 6 15.39 -20.93 4.63
N ILE A 7 15.00 -21.33 3.43
CA ILE A 7 14.21 -20.52 2.51
C ILE A 7 12.76 -20.61 2.98
N VAL A 8 12.23 -19.54 3.56
CA VAL A 8 10.80 -19.43 3.87
C VAL A 8 10.08 -19.01 2.59
N ALA A 9 9.47 -19.97 1.91
CA ALA A 9 8.56 -19.71 0.80
C ALA A 9 7.16 -19.46 1.39
N THR A 10 6.80 -18.18 1.58
CA THR A 10 5.46 -17.79 2.00
C THR A 10 4.52 -17.90 0.81
N ALA A 11 3.78 -19.00 0.70
CA ALA A 11 2.71 -19.13 -0.27
C ALA A 11 1.51 -18.29 0.20
N LEU A 12 1.27 -17.15 -0.46
CA LEU A 12 0.04 -16.38 -0.29
C LEU A 12 -1.09 -17.12 -1.01
N ALA A 13 -2.04 -17.65 -0.25
CA ALA A 13 -3.26 -18.22 -0.81
C ALA A 13 -4.10 -17.09 -1.41
N LEU A 14 -4.29 -17.12 -2.74
CA LEU A 14 -5.24 -16.25 -3.46
C LEU A 14 -6.66 -16.63 -3.05
N PHE A 15 -7.31 -15.77 -2.27
CA PHE A 15 -8.76 -15.86 -2.07
C PHE A 15 -9.44 -15.28 -3.31
N ALA A 16 -9.99 -16.15 -4.14
CA ALA A 16 -10.94 -15.77 -5.18
C ALA A 16 -12.31 -15.54 -4.53
N SER A 17 -12.85 -14.33 -4.62
CA SER A 17 -14.30 -14.06 -4.50
C SER A 17 -14.65 -12.77 -5.24
N SER A 18 -15.61 -12.93 -6.14
CA SER A 18 -16.15 -12.02 -7.14
C SER A 18 -16.83 -10.76 -6.58
N ALA A 19 -16.14 -9.63 -6.69
CA ALA A 19 -16.60 -8.46 -7.42
C ALA A 19 -15.48 -8.15 -8.43
N VAL A 20 -15.74 -7.50 -9.57
CA VAL A 20 -14.64 -6.92 -10.34
C VAL A 20 -14.15 -5.72 -9.53
N ALA A 21 -13.40 -6.00 -8.46
CA ALA A 21 -12.80 -4.97 -7.67
C ALA A 21 -11.69 -4.36 -8.50
N THR A 22 -11.80 -3.05 -8.72
CA THR A 22 -10.89 -2.33 -9.60
C THR A 22 -9.53 -2.26 -8.90
N THR A 23 -8.48 -2.72 -9.56
CA THR A 23 -7.13 -2.65 -8.98
C THR A 23 -6.57 -1.24 -9.13
N VAL A 24 -6.01 -0.70 -8.05
CA VAL A 24 -5.31 0.59 -8.04
C VAL A 24 -3.81 0.34 -7.95
N ASP A 25 -3.07 0.80 -8.95
CA ASP A 25 -1.61 0.82 -8.91
C ASP A 25 -1.14 1.95 -7.99
N ILE A 26 -0.32 1.60 -7.00
CA ILE A 26 0.32 2.58 -6.13
C ILE A 26 1.83 2.39 -6.10
N ALA A 27 2.52 3.50 -5.90
CA ALA A 27 3.96 3.58 -5.76
C ALA A 27 4.29 4.51 -4.60
N TYR A 28 5.28 4.15 -3.78
CA TYR A 28 5.57 4.90 -2.57
C TYR A 28 7.01 4.74 -2.12
N THR A 29 7.55 5.76 -1.46
CA THR A 29 8.86 5.68 -0.82
C THR A 29 8.66 5.43 0.66
N SER A 30 9.08 4.25 1.15
CA SER A 30 9.06 3.88 2.56
C SER A 30 10.48 3.79 3.10
N ASN A 31 10.77 4.53 4.17
CA ASN A 31 12.10 4.58 4.80
C ASN A 31 13.24 4.89 3.79
N GLY A 32 12.95 5.72 2.79
CA GLY A 32 13.91 6.12 1.76
C GLY A 32 14.06 5.15 0.58
N VAL A 33 13.29 4.07 0.53
CA VAL A 33 13.31 3.08 -0.56
C VAL A 33 11.97 3.09 -1.30
N TYR A 34 12.03 3.03 -2.64
CA TYR A 34 10.86 3.05 -3.50
C TYR A 34 10.25 1.65 -3.70
N TYR A 35 8.93 1.56 -3.61
CA TYR A 35 8.14 0.35 -3.77
C TYR A 35 6.93 0.60 -4.67
N ASN A 36 6.48 -0.47 -5.32
CA ASN A 36 5.23 -0.52 -6.06
C ASN A 36 4.37 -1.68 -5.58
N GLN A 37 3.06 -1.52 -5.61
CA GLN A 37 2.12 -2.61 -5.33
C GLN A 37 0.77 -2.29 -5.97
N GLN A 38 0.01 -3.34 -6.25
CA GLN A 38 -1.40 -3.22 -6.59
C GLN A 38 -2.24 -3.48 -5.35
N VAL A 39 -3.27 -2.65 -5.18
CA VAL A 39 -4.26 -2.82 -4.11
C VAL A 39 -5.65 -2.86 -4.71
N GLU A 40 -6.55 -3.54 -4.01
CA GLU A 40 -7.95 -3.63 -4.39
C GLU A 40 -8.68 -2.34 -3.98
N SER A 41 -9.51 -1.78 -4.87
CA SER A 41 -10.32 -0.60 -4.54
C SER A 41 -11.30 -0.89 -3.42
N ASP A 42 -11.58 0.13 -2.61
CA ASP A 42 -12.47 0.14 -1.45
C ASP A 42 -12.14 -0.87 -0.34
N VAL A 43 -11.04 -1.62 -0.48
CA VAL A 43 -10.54 -2.55 0.52
C VAL A 43 -9.30 -1.95 1.21
N ARG A 44 -9.26 -2.06 2.54
CA ARG A 44 -8.05 -1.70 3.30
C ARG A 44 -7.03 -2.82 3.18
N THR A 45 -5.88 -2.52 2.57
CA THR A 45 -4.80 -3.48 2.31
C THR A 45 -3.52 -3.05 3.03
N SER A 46 -2.75 -4.01 3.53
CA SER A 46 -1.43 -3.74 4.11
C SER A 46 -0.46 -3.25 3.04
N LEU A 47 0.36 -2.25 3.36
CA LEU A 47 1.50 -1.90 2.54
C LEU A 47 2.51 -3.06 2.59
N SER A 48 3.06 -3.43 1.44
CA SER A 48 4.13 -4.43 1.34
C SER A 48 5.35 -4.05 2.17
N GLN A 49 5.62 -2.74 2.31
CA GLN A 49 6.66 -2.20 3.19
C GLN A 49 6.13 -1.01 4.02
N PRO A 50 5.56 -1.28 5.21
CA PRO A 50 5.18 -0.26 6.18
C PRO A 50 6.37 0.60 6.62
N GLY A 51 6.08 1.81 7.10
CA GLY A 51 7.06 2.69 7.71
C GLY A 51 6.87 4.14 7.34
N SER A 52 7.97 4.90 7.34
CA SER A 52 7.95 6.34 7.09
C SER A 52 7.79 6.62 5.59
N ILE A 53 6.59 7.01 5.19
CA ILE A 53 6.21 7.30 3.80
C ILE A 53 6.48 8.76 3.48
N SER A 54 7.35 9.02 2.50
CA SER A 54 7.75 10.37 2.09
C SER A 54 7.25 10.77 0.70
N THR A 55 6.89 9.80 -0.15
CA THR A 55 6.26 10.04 -1.44
C THR A 55 5.18 8.99 -1.68
N PHE A 56 4.11 9.37 -2.35
CA PHE A 56 3.03 8.47 -2.72
C PHE A 56 2.51 8.82 -4.12
N GLN A 57 2.32 7.82 -4.95
CA GLN A 57 1.80 7.91 -6.31
C GLN A 57 0.70 6.89 -6.49
N ASN A 58 -0.39 7.28 -7.13
CA ASN A 58 -1.61 6.49 -7.16
C ASN A 58 -2.50 6.91 -8.34
N THR A 59 -3.23 5.97 -8.92
CA THR A 59 -4.18 6.24 -10.02
C THR A 59 -5.58 6.64 -9.56
N ALA A 60 -5.88 6.48 -8.26
CA ALA A 60 -7.16 6.84 -7.63
C ALA A 60 -6.90 7.50 -6.27
N ASN A 61 -7.85 8.24 -5.68
CA ASN A 61 -7.66 8.81 -4.34
C ASN A 61 -7.46 7.71 -3.28
N CYS A 62 -6.50 7.89 -2.39
CA CYS A 62 -6.15 6.90 -1.38
C CYS A 62 -5.98 7.53 0.01
N TYR A 63 -6.28 6.72 1.04
CA TYR A 63 -6.06 7.04 2.44
C TYR A 63 -4.99 6.12 3.00
N LEU A 64 -4.02 6.69 3.71
CA LEU A 64 -2.98 5.97 4.43
C LEU A 64 -3.35 5.86 5.90
N PHE A 65 -3.10 4.69 6.49
CA PHE A 65 -3.41 4.41 7.88
C PHE A 65 -2.17 3.91 8.62
N SER A 66 -2.04 4.31 9.89
CA SER A 66 -1.03 3.78 10.81
C SER A 66 -1.28 2.32 11.13
N TYR A 67 -0.30 1.67 11.79
CA TYR A 67 -0.45 0.31 12.30
C TYR A 67 -1.68 0.12 13.21
N TYR A 68 -2.10 1.17 13.92
CA TYR A 68 -3.28 1.16 14.79
C TYR A 68 -4.60 1.44 14.04
N GLY A 69 -4.55 1.58 12.72
CA GLY A 69 -5.72 1.78 11.87
C GLY A 69 -6.25 3.21 11.82
N GLN A 70 -5.53 4.18 12.38
CA GLN A 70 -5.86 5.60 12.31
C GLN A 70 -5.44 6.16 10.96
N GLU A 71 -6.28 6.98 10.33
CA GLU A 71 -5.89 7.71 9.12
C GLU A 71 -4.77 8.70 9.47
N VAL A 72 -3.69 8.65 8.69
CA VAL A 72 -2.52 9.52 8.88
C VAL A 72 -2.33 10.48 7.70
N TYR A 73 -2.87 10.14 6.53
CA TYR A 73 -2.70 10.97 5.33
C TYR A 73 -3.74 10.66 4.26
N TYR A 74 -4.20 11.69 3.57
CA TYR A 74 -4.99 11.58 2.35
C TYR A 74 -4.13 11.94 1.14
N ALA A 75 -4.04 11.03 0.17
CA ALA A 75 -3.34 11.21 -1.09
C ALA A 75 -4.35 11.26 -2.25
N ALA A 76 -4.50 12.43 -2.86
CA ALA A 76 -5.27 12.56 -4.10
C ALA A 76 -4.61 11.76 -5.23
N ALA A 77 -5.38 11.39 -6.26
CA ALA A 77 -4.83 10.74 -7.46
C ALA A 77 -3.69 11.58 -8.08
N GLY A 78 -2.64 10.91 -8.55
CA GLY A 78 -1.42 11.54 -9.05
C GLY A 78 -0.21 11.27 -8.16
N ALA A 79 0.73 12.21 -8.13
CA ALA A 79 1.97 12.10 -7.36
C ALA A 79 2.02 13.15 -6.24
N THR A 80 2.28 12.69 -5.03
CA THR A 80 2.30 13.51 -3.82
C THR A 80 3.63 13.34 -3.08
N ASN A 81 4.27 14.45 -2.72
CA ASN A 81 5.36 14.46 -1.75
C ASN A 81 4.79 14.71 -0.35
N ILE A 82 5.07 13.81 0.60
CA ILE A 82 4.55 13.86 1.96
C ILE A 82 5.66 14.41 2.87
N ASN A 83 5.48 15.66 3.33
CA ASN A 83 6.42 16.35 4.20
C ASN A 83 5.67 17.08 5.35
N PRO A 84 5.90 16.72 6.62
CA PRO A 84 6.81 15.66 7.07
C PRO A 84 6.33 14.25 6.66
N PRO A 85 7.25 13.28 6.49
CA PRO A 85 6.87 11.89 6.23
C PRO A 85 5.94 11.33 7.31
N VAL A 86 5.03 10.44 6.94
CA VAL A 86 4.04 9.84 7.85
C VAL A 86 4.30 8.35 8.04
N ASP A 87 4.08 7.84 9.25
CA ASP A 87 4.17 6.40 9.50
C ASP A 87 2.87 5.71 9.08
N ALA A 88 2.94 4.90 8.01
CA ALA A 88 1.79 4.17 7.48
C ALA A 88 2.09 2.68 7.33
N ALA A 89 1.05 1.88 7.59
CA ALA A 89 1.08 0.42 7.47
C ALA A 89 -0.01 -0.12 6.54
N PHE A 90 -1.09 0.64 6.32
CA PHE A 90 -2.17 0.23 5.43
C PHE A 90 -2.55 1.37 4.48
N VAL A 91 -3.22 0.99 3.40
CA VAL A 91 -3.80 1.89 2.41
C VAL A 91 -5.21 1.42 2.07
N GLN A 92 -6.09 2.36 1.79
CA GLN A 92 -7.39 2.09 1.17
C GLN A 92 -7.56 3.10 0.03
N CYS A 93 -7.71 2.62 -1.20
CA CYS A 93 -7.91 3.47 -2.37
C CYS A 93 -9.36 3.39 -2.82
N GLN A 94 -9.93 4.51 -3.26
CA GLN A 94 -11.26 4.56 -3.84
C GLN A 94 -11.26 3.93 -5.24
N ASP A 95 -12.42 3.47 -5.72
CA ASP A 95 -12.54 3.00 -7.10
C ASP A 95 -12.29 4.16 -8.09
N PRO A 96 -11.29 4.06 -8.99
CA PRO A 96 -10.97 5.11 -9.96
C PRO A 96 -12.10 5.38 -10.97
N SER A 97 -13.04 4.46 -11.16
CA SER A 97 -14.21 4.63 -12.04
C SER A 97 -15.36 5.39 -11.41
N SER A 98 -15.29 5.67 -10.10
CA SER A 98 -16.36 6.34 -9.34
C SER A 98 -16.24 7.86 -9.30
N THR A 99 -15.22 8.44 -9.95
CA THR A 99 -14.88 9.88 -9.90
C THR A 99 -15.11 10.58 -11.24
#